data_AF-A0ABD5W156-F1
#
_entry.id   AF-A0ABD5W156-F1
#
_cell.length_a   1.000
_cell.length_b   1.000
_cell.length_c   1.000
_cell.angle_alpha   90.00
_cell.angle_beta   90.00
_cell.angle_gamma   90.00
#
_symmetry.space_group_name_H-M   'P 1'
#
loop_
_entity.id
_entity.type
_entity.pdbx_description
1 polymer ?
#
loop_
_entity_poly.entity_id
_entity_poly.type
_entity_poly.pdbx_seq_one_letter_code
_entity_poly.pdbx_strand_id
1 'polypeptide(L)'
;MAVEVAIIAALFVLVNGQVGGPISVLAVTPLVLLFLGATFLGAMFARSFKELTFVTVTITVTLTSYAFVPAIFTDVGSVALISPLTLVVRELQGEAITVAEFVFSTTPPLLCSGVFFGLGAGLYREEDMFDQRSLRGRVLDALVGPIPLRGKSGGVTARLDRVLPVDVTPLRQYLAVGGLTAALIPFVFVVQLLAIALLFALGEISIVLILVVVAVVEELAKSLHIYAGYTHQRFAGGRRRAVLLGVASGVGFFLAEKIALLAQLVGLPELAVGEAGLQGGIIPGPPVLTVLLFLLAPLALHVVTASISAIGASRGKRAYVAGVGLAMVVHLAYNLTVVVSVV
;
A
#
# COMPACT_ATOMS: atom_id res chain seq x y z
N MET A 1 2.58 7.83 -23.22
CA MET A 1 1.86 9.11 -23.44
C MET A 1 1.43 9.37 -24.88
N ALA A 2 2.31 9.65 -25.87
CA ALA A 2 1.86 10.04 -27.22
C ALA A 2 0.93 9.01 -27.90
N VAL A 3 1.24 7.72 -27.73
CA VAL A 3 0.41 6.62 -28.24
C VAL A 3 -0.95 6.56 -27.52
N GLU A 4 -0.99 6.70 -26.19
CA GLU A 4 -2.26 6.70 -25.45
C GLU A 4 -3.15 7.89 -25.84
N VAL A 5 -2.56 9.09 -25.99
CA VAL A 5 -3.29 10.28 -26.46
C VAL A 5 -3.91 10.02 -27.82
N ALA A 6 -3.15 9.43 -28.75
CA ALA A 6 -3.66 9.08 -30.07
C ALA A 6 -4.79 8.04 -30.01
N ILE A 7 -4.65 6.99 -29.18
CA ILE A 7 -5.69 5.96 -29.01
C ILE A 7 -6.97 6.58 -28.43
N ILE A 8 -6.85 7.40 -27.39
CA ILE A 8 -7.99 8.04 -26.73
C ILE A 8 -8.68 9.03 -27.67
N ALA A 9 -7.91 9.88 -28.36
CA ALA A 9 -8.48 10.81 -29.34
C ALA A 9 -9.21 10.05 -30.47
N ALA A 10 -8.62 8.95 -30.97
CA ALA A 10 -9.26 8.10 -31.98
C ALA A 10 -10.55 7.44 -31.46
N LEU A 11 -10.57 6.97 -30.22
CA LEU A 11 -11.77 6.41 -29.58
C LEU A 11 -12.88 7.46 -29.47
N PHE A 12 -12.57 8.69 -29.05
CA PHE A 12 -13.55 9.77 -28.96
C PHE A 12 -14.12 10.15 -30.32
N VAL A 13 -13.26 10.24 -31.36
CA VAL A 13 -13.73 10.47 -32.73
C VAL A 13 -14.62 9.32 -33.21
N LEU A 14 -14.28 8.08 -32.91
CA LEU A 14 -15.05 6.90 -33.32
C LEU A 14 -16.42 6.81 -32.63
N VAL A 15 -16.49 7.10 -31.33
CA VAL A 15 -17.71 6.91 -30.52
C VAL A 15 -18.61 8.15 -30.57
N ASN A 16 -18.02 9.34 -30.45
CA ASN A 16 -18.75 10.61 -30.28
C ASN A 16 -18.68 11.52 -31.52
N GLY A 17 -17.91 11.16 -32.55
CA GLY A 17 -17.76 11.96 -33.77
C GLY A 17 -16.97 13.27 -33.58
N GLN A 18 -16.34 13.46 -32.43
CA GLN A 18 -15.60 14.68 -32.08
C GLN A 18 -14.30 14.34 -31.33
N VAL A 19 -13.32 15.23 -31.40
CA VAL A 19 -12.09 15.10 -30.60
C VAL A 19 -12.40 15.42 -29.14
N GLY A 20 -11.99 14.53 -28.24
CA GLY A 20 -12.20 14.66 -26.80
C GLY A 20 -11.22 13.78 -26.01
N GLY A 21 -11.57 13.49 -24.75
CA GLY A 21 -10.80 12.60 -23.89
C GLY A 21 -9.65 13.19 -23.07
N PRO A 22 -9.54 14.52 -22.79
CA PRO A 22 -8.47 15.01 -21.92
C PRO A 22 -8.54 14.40 -20.52
N ILE A 23 -9.75 14.15 -19.98
CA ILE A 23 -9.90 13.50 -18.67
C ILE A 23 -9.48 12.04 -18.77
N SER A 24 -9.86 11.35 -19.83
CA SER A 24 -9.46 9.97 -20.12
C SER A 24 -7.94 9.81 -20.20
N VAL A 25 -7.23 10.74 -20.85
CA VAL A 25 -5.76 10.74 -20.90
C VAL A 25 -5.17 10.86 -19.50
N LEU A 26 -5.67 11.82 -18.71
CA LEU A 26 -5.21 12.02 -17.34
C LEU A 26 -5.53 10.83 -16.44
N ALA A 27 -6.68 10.18 -16.63
CA ALA A 27 -7.10 9.00 -15.87
C ALA A 27 -6.25 7.75 -16.21
N VAL A 28 -5.90 7.56 -17.48
CA VAL A 28 -5.06 6.42 -17.92
C VAL A 28 -3.59 6.59 -17.54
N THR A 29 -3.10 7.82 -17.40
CA THR A 29 -1.69 8.12 -17.08
C THR A 29 -1.18 7.39 -15.81
N PRO A 30 -1.86 7.45 -14.64
CA PRO A 30 -1.50 6.67 -13.46
C PRO A 30 -1.41 5.17 -13.70
N LEU A 31 -2.31 4.59 -14.51
CA LEU A 31 -2.28 3.16 -14.83
C LEU A 31 -1.04 2.82 -15.65
N VAL A 32 -0.73 3.63 -16.67
CA VAL A 32 0.48 3.44 -17.49
C VAL A 32 1.73 3.51 -16.62
N LEU A 33 1.83 4.51 -15.75
CA LEU A 33 2.95 4.65 -14.82
C LEU A 33 3.03 3.46 -13.85
N LEU A 34 1.89 2.96 -13.37
CA LEU A 34 1.83 1.79 -12.50
C LEU A 34 2.36 0.54 -13.19
N PHE A 35 1.92 0.27 -14.42
CA PHE A 35 2.40 -0.86 -15.23
C PHE A 35 3.90 -0.75 -15.51
N LEU A 36 4.38 0.44 -15.90
CA LEU A 36 5.79 0.70 -16.16
C LEU A 36 6.63 0.52 -14.89
N GLY A 37 6.22 1.12 -13.76
CA GLY A 37 6.92 1.03 -12.50
C GLY A 37 6.98 -0.41 -11.98
N ALA A 38 5.86 -1.14 -12.02
CA ALA A 38 5.80 -2.54 -11.61
C ALA A 38 6.71 -3.42 -12.48
N THR A 39 6.66 -3.23 -13.81
CA THR A 39 7.50 -3.99 -14.74
C THR A 39 8.97 -3.65 -14.58
N PHE A 40 9.31 -2.38 -14.35
CA PHE A 40 10.68 -1.96 -14.05
C PHE A 40 11.20 -2.65 -12.79
N LEU A 41 10.46 -2.59 -11.68
CA LEU A 41 10.84 -3.29 -10.45
C LEU A 41 10.91 -4.81 -10.66
N GLY A 42 9.95 -5.39 -11.38
CA GLY A 42 9.93 -6.80 -11.72
C GLY A 42 11.13 -7.25 -12.55
N ALA A 43 11.60 -6.40 -13.47
CA ALA A 43 12.80 -6.63 -14.25
C ALA A 43 14.06 -6.61 -13.38
N MET A 44 14.12 -5.72 -12.38
CA MET A 44 15.21 -5.71 -11.38
C MET A 44 15.24 -6.97 -10.52
N PHE A 45 14.13 -7.71 -10.45
CA PHE A 45 14.05 -8.98 -9.72
C PHE A 45 14.41 -10.21 -10.55
N ALA A 46 14.23 -10.15 -11.87
CA ALA A 46 14.38 -11.30 -12.74
C ALA A 46 15.86 -11.61 -13.02
N ARG A 47 16.28 -12.87 -12.83
CA ARG A 47 17.65 -13.32 -13.14
C ARG A 47 17.80 -13.96 -14.51
N SER A 48 16.67 -14.32 -15.13
CA SER A 48 16.64 -15.00 -16.41
C SER A 48 15.42 -14.55 -17.20
N PHE A 49 15.46 -14.77 -18.52
CA PHE A 49 14.31 -14.51 -19.39
C PHE A 49 13.04 -15.25 -18.93
N LYS A 50 13.16 -16.49 -18.40
CA LYS A 50 12.01 -17.25 -17.88
C LYS A 50 11.38 -16.57 -16.66
N GLU A 51 12.21 -16.11 -15.71
CA GLU A 51 11.73 -15.38 -14.53
C GLU A 51 11.13 -14.04 -14.92
N LEU A 52 11.75 -13.31 -15.85
CA LEU A 52 11.24 -12.04 -16.35
C LEU A 52 9.88 -12.20 -17.00
N THR A 53 9.71 -13.20 -17.87
CA THR A 53 8.43 -13.51 -18.49
C THR A 53 7.38 -13.85 -17.44
N PHE A 54 7.71 -14.71 -16.48
CA PHE A 54 6.78 -15.08 -15.40
C PHE A 54 6.33 -13.86 -14.57
N VAL A 55 7.28 -13.02 -14.16
CA VAL A 55 7.01 -11.81 -13.37
C VAL A 55 6.17 -10.81 -14.18
N THR A 56 6.54 -10.56 -15.44
CA THR A 56 5.83 -9.62 -16.31
C THR A 56 4.41 -10.09 -16.62
N VAL A 57 4.21 -11.38 -16.86
CA VAL A 57 2.85 -11.96 -17.04
C VAL A 57 2.04 -11.81 -15.77
N THR A 58 2.62 -12.11 -14.60
CA THR A 58 1.93 -11.97 -13.31
C THR A 58 1.50 -10.51 -13.06
N ILE A 59 2.40 -9.55 -13.31
CA ILE A 59 2.11 -8.12 -13.21
C ILE A 59 0.99 -7.73 -14.18
N THR A 60 1.11 -8.14 -15.45
CA THR A 60 0.14 -7.77 -16.49
C THR A 60 -1.24 -8.31 -16.16
N VAL A 61 -1.38 -9.59 -15.79
CA VAL A 61 -2.66 -10.19 -15.42
C VAL A 61 -3.26 -9.47 -14.21
N THR A 62 -2.47 -9.29 -13.14
CA THR A 62 -2.97 -8.68 -11.89
C THR A 62 -3.39 -7.22 -12.11
N LEU A 63 -2.56 -6.41 -12.75
CA LEU A 63 -2.86 -4.99 -12.98
C LEU A 63 -3.96 -4.79 -14.04
N THR A 64 -4.10 -5.70 -14.99
CA THR A 64 -5.23 -5.69 -15.94
C THR A 64 -6.52 -6.02 -15.20
N SER A 65 -6.53 -7.00 -14.29
CA SER A 65 -7.69 -7.26 -13.44
C SER A 65 -8.06 -6.03 -12.60
N TYR A 66 -7.08 -5.37 -11.97
CA TYR A 66 -7.32 -4.13 -11.23
C TYR A 66 -7.89 -3.01 -12.13
N ALA A 67 -7.37 -2.84 -13.35
CA ALA A 67 -7.82 -1.80 -14.27
C ALA A 67 -9.24 -2.07 -14.81
N PHE A 68 -9.59 -3.32 -15.14
CA PHE A 68 -10.84 -3.62 -15.84
C PHE A 68 -11.96 -4.10 -14.93
N VAL A 69 -11.69 -4.92 -13.90
CA VAL A 69 -12.76 -5.56 -13.11
C VAL A 69 -13.68 -4.54 -12.44
N PRO A 70 -13.18 -3.50 -11.73
CA PRO A 70 -14.07 -2.49 -11.17
C PRO A 70 -14.83 -1.71 -12.25
N ALA A 71 -14.19 -1.40 -13.39
CA ALA A 71 -14.80 -0.61 -14.46
C ALA A 71 -15.97 -1.31 -15.16
N ILE A 72 -16.07 -2.64 -15.10
CA ILE A 72 -17.24 -3.39 -15.60
C ILE A 72 -18.51 -3.01 -14.82
N PHE A 73 -18.36 -2.56 -13.57
CA PHE A 73 -19.46 -2.17 -12.69
C PHE A 73 -19.76 -0.67 -12.77
N THR A 74 -19.41 0.03 -13.86
CA THR A 74 -19.60 1.49 -14.00
C THR A 74 -21.03 1.94 -13.66
N ASP A 75 -22.03 1.10 -13.97
CA ASP A 75 -23.46 1.36 -13.70
C ASP A 75 -23.91 0.93 -12.27
N VAL A 76 -23.02 0.34 -11.47
CA VAL A 76 -23.31 -0.27 -10.16
C VAL A 76 -22.61 0.49 -9.03
N GLY A 77 -22.83 1.81 -8.99
CA GLY A 77 -22.42 2.67 -7.88
C GLY A 77 -20.92 2.97 -7.81
N SER A 78 -20.44 3.29 -6.62
CA SER A 78 -19.10 3.83 -6.38
C SER A 78 -17.97 2.80 -6.41
N VAL A 79 -18.29 1.49 -6.44
CA VAL A 79 -17.29 0.40 -6.56
C VAL A 79 -16.48 0.56 -7.85
N ALA A 80 -17.08 1.05 -8.93
CA ALA A 80 -16.37 1.23 -10.18
C ALA A 80 -15.23 2.25 -10.09
N LEU A 81 -15.35 3.26 -9.23
CA LEU A 81 -14.35 4.32 -9.08
C LEU A 81 -13.01 3.83 -8.54
N ILE A 82 -12.92 2.58 -8.08
CA ILE A 82 -11.66 1.92 -7.71
C ILE A 82 -10.68 1.89 -8.90
N SER A 83 -11.19 1.82 -10.13
CA SER A 83 -10.38 1.86 -11.36
C SER A 83 -10.52 3.20 -12.10
N PRO A 84 -9.41 3.83 -12.53
CA PRO A 84 -9.43 4.99 -13.41
C PRO A 84 -10.11 4.76 -14.76
N LEU A 85 -10.22 3.50 -15.23
CA LEU A 85 -10.93 3.22 -16.49
C LEU A 85 -12.42 3.54 -16.41
N THR A 86 -13.01 3.57 -15.22
CA THR A 86 -14.39 4.03 -15.02
C THR A 86 -14.56 5.48 -15.45
N LEU A 87 -13.56 6.34 -15.20
CA LEU A 87 -13.59 7.74 -15.64
C LEU A 87 -13.56 7.85 -17.17
N VAL A 88 -12.85 6.94 -17.85
CA VAL A 88 -12.82 6.88 -19.31
C VAL A 88 -14.19 6.51 -19.87
N VAL A 89 -14.83 5.50 -19.29
CA VAL A 89 -16.18 5.06 -19.70
C VAL A 89 -17.20 6.18 -19.49
N ARG A 90 -17.19 6.83 -18.33
CA ARG A 90 -18.09 7.94 -18.00
C ARG A 90 -17.91 9.13 -18.94
N GLU A 91 -16.67 9.53 -19.23
CA GLU A 91 -16.43 10.63 -20.18
C GLU A 91 -16.90 10.27 -21.59
N LEU A 92 -16.73 9.02 -22.03
CA LEU A 92 -17.25 8.54 -23.32
C LEU A 92 -18.78 8.57 -23.38
N GLN A 93 -19.46 8.24 -22.27
CA GLN A 93 -20.92 8.29 -22.13
C GLN A 93 -21.48 9.72 -21.96
N GLY A 94 -20.60 10.72 -21.81
CA GLY A 94 -21.00 12.11 -21.55
C GLY A 94 -21.48 12.35 -20.11
N GLU A 95 -21.12 11.47 -19.17
CA GLU A 95 -21.41 11.63 -17.75
C GLU A 95 -20.49 12.65 -17.08
N ALA A 96 -21.01 13.36 -16.07
CA ALA A 96 -20.23 14.30 -15.31
C ALA A 96 -19.25 13.57 -14.37
N ILE A 97 -17.99 14.01 -14.37
CA ILE A 97 -16.95 13.50 -13.47
C ILE A 97 -16.60 14.60 -12.47
N THR A 98 -16.77 14.32 -11.19
CA THR A 98 -16.38 15.26 -10.14
C THR A 98 -14.86 15.21 -9.89
N VAL A 99 -14.31 16.29 -9.33
CA VAL A 99 -12.89 16.33 -8.93
C VAL A 99 -12.58 15.26 -7.88
N ALA A 100 -13.51 15.00 -6.97
CA ALA A 100 -13.34 14.00 -5.92
C ALA A 100 -13.23 12.58 -6.50
N GLU A 101 -14.10 12.22 -7.44
CA GLU A 101 -14.04 10.93 -8.14
C GLU A 101 -12.74 10.77 -8.93
N PHE A 102 -12.32 11.84 -9.62
CA PHE A 102 -11.06 11.84 -10.35
C PHE A 102 -9.86 11.59 -9.42
N VAL A 103 -9.77 12.34 -8.32
CA VAL A 103 -8.68 12.21 -7.34
C VAL A 103 -8.71 10.84 -6.67
N PHE A 104 -9.88 10.37 -6.24
CA PHE A 104 -10.04 9.08 -5.59
C PHE A 104 -9.55 7.93 -6.48
N SER A 105 -9.93 7.95 -7.75
CA SER A 105 -9.60 6.88 -8.68
C SER A 105 -8.13 6.89 -9.11
N THR A 106 -7.56 8.08 -9.35
CA THR A 106 -6.21 8.23 -9.93
C THR A 106 -5.08 8.22 -8.91
N THR A 107 -5.34 8.64 -7.66
CA THR A 107 -4.30 8.78 -6.64
C THR A 107 -3.66 7.45 -6.24
N PRO A 108 -4.41 6.37 -5.94
CA PRO A 108 -3.81 5.10 -5.54
C PRO A 108 -2.83 4.52 -6.57
N PRO A 109 -3.19 4.35 -7.87
CA PRO A 109 -2.24 3.84 -8.87
C PRO A 109 -1.04 4.78 -9.08
N LEU A 110 -1.25 6.09 -8.99
CA LEU A 110 -0.16 7.06 -9.11
C LEU A 110 0.86 6.92 -7.97
N LEU A 111 0.39 6.84 -6.72
CA LEU A 111 1.26 6.66 -5.55
C LEU A 111 1.98 5.31 -5.60
N CYS A 112 1.27 4.24 -5.94
CA CYS A 112 1.88 2.91 -6.15
C CYS A 112 2.98 2.95 -7.21
N SER A 113 2.77 3.67 -8.32
CA SER A 113 3.79 3.82 -9.37
C SER A 113 5.07 4.48 -8.84
N GLY A 114 4.94 5.54 -8.04
CA GLY A 114 6.08 6.26 -7.45
C GLY A 114 6.90 5.38 -6.51
N VAL A 115 6.23 4.53 -5.72
CA VAL A 115 6.90 3.58 -4.82
C VAL A 115 7.61 2.49 -5.62
N PHE A 116 6.99 1.94 -6.67
CA PHE A 116 7.65 0.95 -7.52
C PHE A 116 8.90 1.51 -8.20
N PHE A 117 8.83 2.73 -8.76
CA PHE A 117 10.02 3.39 -9.33
C PHE A 117 11.07 3.66 -8.26
N GLY A 118 10.68 4.13 -7.07
CA GLY A 118 11.61 4.38 -5.97
C GLY A 118 12.35 3.14 -5.50
N LEU A 119 11.63 2.02 -5.32
CA LEU A 119 12.22 0.73 -4.95
C LEU A 119 13.12 0.18 -6.07
N GLY A 120 12.68 0.26 -7.33
CA GLY A 120 13.45 -0.21 -8.48
C GLY A 120 14.73 0.58 -8.68
N ALA A 121 14.68 1.91 -8.54
CA ALA A 121 15.86 2.78 -8.62
C ALA A 121 16.85 2.50 -7.48
N GLY A 122 16.35 2.15 -6.28
CA GLY A 122 17.19 1.76 -5.16
C GLY A 122 18.02 0.49 -5.42
N LEU A 123 17.50 -0.42 -6.25
CA LEU A 123 18.16 -1.65 -6.68
C LEU A 123 18.97 -1.50 -7.98
N TYR A 124 18.89 -0.36 -8.65
CA TYR A 124 19.56 -0.10 -9.92
C TYR A 124 21.05 0.18 -9.70
N ARG A 125 21.77 -0.83 -9.24
CA ARG A 125 23.21 -0.82 -9.00
C ARG A 125 23.85 -2.00 -9.70
N GLU A 126 25.05 -1.79 -10.24
CA GLU A 126 25.76 -2.83 -10.99
C GLU A 126 25.94 -4.09 -10.14
N GLU A 127 26.30 -3.94 -8.86
CA GLU A 127 26.47 -5.05 -7.93
C GLU A 127 25.20 -5.89 -7.73
N ASP A 128 24.03 -5.26 -7.71
CA ASP A 128 22.75 -5.91 -7.46
C ASP A 128 22.18 -6.52 -8.75
N MET A 129 22.45 -5.93 -9.91
CA MET A 129 21.95 -6.43 -11.20
C MET A 129 22.57 -7.78 -11.58
N PHE A 130 23.82 -8.04 -11.19
CA PHE A 130 24.53 -9.28 -11.53
C PHE A 130 24.51 -10.36 -10.44
N ASP A 131 23.98 -10.07 -9.24
CA ASP A 131 23.87 -11.06 -8.17
C ASP A 131 22.78 -12.12 -8.46
N GLN A 132 23.03 -13.39 -8.16
CA GLN A 132 22.13 -14.51 -8.48
C GLN A 132 21.13 -14.82 -7.36
N ARG A 133 20.72 -13.81 -6.59
CA ARG A 133 19.75 -13.95 -5.49
C ARG A 133 18.34 -14.29 -5.95
N SER A 134 17.71 -15.21 -5.24
CA SER A 134 16.30 -15.57 -5.48
C SER A 134 15.36 -14.34 -5.42
N LEU A 135 14.22 -14.41 -6.11
CA LEU A 135 13.17 -13.38 -6.09
C LEU A 135 12.82 -12.91 -4.67
N ARG A 136 12.67 -13.86 -3.73
CA ARG A 136 12.39 -13.55 -2.31
C ARG A 136 13.50 -12.72 -1.66
N GLY A 137 14.76 -13.00 -1.99
CA GLY A 137 15.91 -12.23 -1.52
C GLY A 137 15.85 -10.80 -2.02
N ARG A 138 15.61 -10.62 -3.33
CA ARG A 138 15.53 -9.28 -3.95
C ARG A 138 14.36 -8.44 -3.44
N VAL A 139 13.23 -9.05 -3.10
CA VAL A 139 12.13 -8.35 -2.41
C VAL A 139 12.58 -7.82 -1.05
N LEU A 140 13.31 -8.61 -0.27
CA LEU A 140 13.85 -8.15 1.01
C LEU A 140 14.93 -7.07 0.82
N ASP A 141 15.77 -7.19 -0.22
CA ASP A 141 16.78 -6.18 -0.58
C ASP A 141 16.12 -4.83 -0.91
N ALA A 142 15.05 -4.85 -1.71
CA ALA A 142 14.27 -3.65 -2.07
C ALA A 142 13.75 -2.93 -0.82
N LEU A 143 13.16 -3.69 0.11
CA LEU A 143 12.56 -3.15 1.34
C LEU A 143 13.61 -2.67 2.35
N VAL A 144 14.84 -3.19 2.27
CA VAL A 144 15.94 -2.81 3.16
C VAL A 144 16.74 -1.63 2.63
N GLY A 145 16.80 -1.42 1.32
CA GLY A 145 17.57 -0.34 0.68
C GLY A 145 17.39 1.02 1.36
N PRO A 146 16.16 1.46 1.64
CA PRO A 146 15.90 2.75 2.30
C PRO A 146 16.27 2.81 3.80
N ILE A 147 16.54 1.67 4.46
CA ILE A 147 16.85 1.60 5.89
C ILE A 147 18.35 1.85 6.12
N PRO A 148 18.74 2.89 6.87
CA PRO A 148 20.15 3.23 7.10
C PRO A 148 20.96 2.08 7.71
N LEU A 149 22.17 1.88 7.19
CA LEU A 149 23.16 0.94 7.76
C LEU A 149 23.54 1.36 9.17
N ARG A 150 23.69 0.37 10.05
CA ARG A 150 24.21 0.56 11.40
C ARG A 150 25.66 1.06 11.32
N GLY A 151 25.98 2.14 12.04
CA GLY A 151 27.34 2.66 12.16
C GLY A 151 27.89 3.43 10.95
N LYS A 152 27.07 3.73 9.94
CA LYS A 152 27.44 4.66 8.85
C LYS A 152 26.68 5.97 8.96
N SER A 153 27.40 7.04 9.29
CA SER A 153 26.92 8.42 9.20
C SER A 153 26.69 8.78 7.73
N GLY A 154 25.51 9.30 7.38
CA GLY A 154 25.27 9.84 6.03
C GLY A 154 26.10 11.11 5.80
N GLY A 155 26.37 11.50 4.55
CA GLY A 155 27.32 12.59 4.25
C GLY A 155 27.10 13.91 5.02
N VAL A 156 25.83 14.28 5.28
CA VAL A 156 25.48 15.47 6.08
C VAL A 156 25.69 15.23 7.58
N THR A 157 25.34 14.05 8.11
CA THR A 157 25.52 13.72 9.52
C THR A 157 26.99 13.44 9.86
N ALA A 158 27.80 12.99 8.92
CA ALA A 158 29.23 12.78 9.09
C ALA A 158 30.00 14.09 9.37
N ARG A 159 29.49 15.24 8.91
CA ARG A 159 30.05 16.56 9.23
C ARG A 159 29.64 17.04 10.64
N LEU A 160 28.41 16.72 11.06
CA LEU A 160 27.88 17.08 12.39
C LEU A 160 28.40 16.16 13.51
N ASP A 161 28.62 14.87 13.23
CA ASP A 161 29.22 13.90 14.16
C ASP A 161 30.62 14.32 14.62
N ARG A 162 31.34 15.14 13.83
CA ARG A 162 32.63 15.71 14.24
C ARG A 162 32.52 16.74 15.37
N VAL A 163 31.36 17.38 15.53
CA VAL A 163 31.14 18.47 16.50
C VAL A 163 30.33 17.99 17.70
N LEU A 164 29.35 17.11 17.49
CA LEU A 164 28.53 16.49 18.53
C LEU A 164 28.39 14.99 18.23
N PRO A 165 29.00 14.09 19.03
CA PRO A 165 28.95 12.65 18.80
C PRO A 165 27.59 12.06 19.24
N VAL A 166 26.50 12.50 18.62
CA VAL A 166 25.16 11.99 18.84
C VAL A 166 24.82 11.01 17.73
N ASP A 167 24.81 9.71 18.03
CA ASP A 167 24.39 8.71 17.06
C ASP A 167 22.88 8.85 16.78
N VAL A 168 22.56 9.50 15.65
CA VAL A 168 21.19 9.66 15.14
C VAL A 168 20.73 8.49 14.28
N THR A 169 21.60 7.49 14.01
CA THR A 169 21.27 6.30 13.23
C THR A 169 20.05 5.55 13.81
N PRO A 170 19.95 5.35 15.13
CA PRO A 170 18.78 4.79 15.77
C PRO A 170 17.47 5.45 15.34
N LEU A 171 17.42 6.78 15.36
CA LEU A 171 16.25 7.59 15.01
C LEU A 171 15.95 7.48 13.51
N ARG A 172 16.96 7.62 12.65
CA ARG A 172 16.79 7.51 11.19
C ARG A 172 16.25 6.13 10.79
N GLN A 173 16.64 5.07 11.49
CA GLN A 173 16.10 3.73 11.27
C GLN A 173 14.63 3.63 11.66
N TYR A 174 14.21 4.24 12.77
CA TYR A 174 12.80 4.29 13.15
C TYR A 174 11.97 5.09 12.13
N LEU A 175 12.46 6.25 11.72
CA LEU A 175 11.82 7.08 10.69
C LEU A 175 11.75 6.35 9.34
N ALA A 176 12.79 5.63 8.94
CA ALA A 176 12.76 4.84 7.72
C ALA A 176 11.76 3.68 7.79
N VAL A 177 11.63 3.00 8.93
CA VAL A 177 10.64 1.93 9.13
C VAL A 177 9.21 2.48 9.09
N GLY A 178 8.92 3.56 9.82
CA GLY A 178 7.61 4.22 9.77
C GLY A 178 7.29 4.77 8.37
N GLY A 179 8.27 5.41 7.72
CA GLY A 179 8.14 5.94 6.37
C GLY A 179 7.94 4.87 5.30
N LEU A 180 8.63 3.73 5.40
CA LEU A 180 8.40 2.57 4.52
C LEU A 180 7.00 2.00 4.73
N THR A 181 6.54 1.90 5.98
CA THR A 181 5.18 1.45 6.28
C THR A 181 4.14 2.38 5.64
N ALA A 182 4.33 3.70 5.81
CA ALA A 182 3.48 4.71 5.19
C ALA A 182 3.51 4.63 3.64
N ALA A 183 4.69 4.42 3.05
CA ALA A 183 4.84 4.27 1.61
C ALA A 183 4.18 2.99 1.05
N LEU A 184 3.92 1.98 1.89
CA LEU A 184 3.22 0.76 1.48
C LEU A 184 1.70 0.88 1.54
N ILE A 185 1.14 1.92 2.21
CA ILE A 185 -0.30 2.13 2.32
C ILE A 185 -1.02 2.20 0.97
N PRO A 186 -0.51 2.86 -0.08
CA PRO A 186 -1.17 2.85 -1.39
C PRO A 186 -1.43 1.43 -1.93
N PHE A 187 -0.49 0.49 -1.71
CA PHE A 187 -0.69 -0.91 -2.12
C PHE A 187 -1.71 -1.62 -1.25
N VAL A 188 -1.66 -1.41 0.07
CA VAL A 188 -2.65 -1.92 1.02
C VAL A 188 -4.04 -1.49 0.56
N PHE A 189 -4.20 -0.21 0.28
CA PHE A 189 -5.46 0.38 -0.16
C PHE A 189 -5.95 -0.21 -1.50
N VAL A 190 -5.09 -0.28 -2.52
CA VAL A 190 -5.45 -0.90 -3.81
C VAL A 190 -5.90 -2.36 -3.64
N VAL A 191 -5.21 -3.14 -2.83
CA VAL A 191 -5.56 -4.55 -2.59
C VAL A 191 -6.88 -4.66 -1.83
N GLN A 192 -7.12 -3.81 -0.83
CA GLN A 192 -8.37 -3.78 -0.08
C GLN A 192 -9.56 -3.37 -0.95
N LEU A 193 -9.40 -2.31 -1.76
CA LEU A 193 -10.42 -1.90 -2.72
C LEU A 193 -10.74 -3.02 -3.70
N LEU A 194 -9.72 -3.66 -4.26
CA LEU A 194 -9.92 -4.81 -5.16
C LEU A 194 -10.63 -5.97 -4.44
N ALA A 195 -10.30 -6.24 -3.18
CA ALA A 195 -11.00 -7.25 -2.40
C ALA A 195 -12.48 -6.92 -2.21
N ILE A 196 -12.82 -5.65 -1.94
CA ILE A 196 -14.22 -5.19 -1.89
C ILE A 196 -14.89 -5.42 -3.25
N ALA A 197 -14.27 -4.96 -4.36
CA ALA A 197 -14.83 -5.11 -5.71
C ALA A 197 -15.05 -6.57 -6.13
N LEU A 198 -14.23 -7.51 -5.62
CA LEU A 198 -14.35 -8.92 -5.95
C LEU A 198 -15.31 -9.68 -5.02
N LEU A 199 -15.44 -9.25 -3.77
CA LEU A 199 -16.17 -9.99 -2.74
C LEU A 199 -17.55 -9.41 -2.43
N PHE A 200 -17.87 -8.17 -2.87
CA PHE A 200 -19.14 -7.52 -2.50
C PHE A 200 -20.38 -8.33 -2.88
N ALA A 201 -20.32 -9.13 -3.95
CA ALA A 201 -21.43 -9.94 -4.42
C ALA A 201 -21.72 -11.20 -3.55
N LEU A 202 -20.88 -11.48 -2.54
CA LEU A 202 -21.00 -12.69 -1.69
C LEU A 202 -21.93 -12.51 -0.48
N GLY A 203 -22.67 -11.41 -0.39
CA GLY A 203 -23.60 -11.14 0.72
C GLY A 203 -22.89 -11.02 2.07
N GLU A 204 -23.47 -11.56 3.15
CA GLU A 204 -22.96 -11.40 4.52
C GLU A 204 -21.54 -11.98 4.73
N ILE A 205 -21.19 -13.06 4.02
CA ILE A 205 -19.87 -13.70 4.13
C ILE A 205 -18.75 -12.75 3.63
N SER A 206 -19.09 -11.80 2.75
CA SER A 206 -18.13 -10.83 2.22
C SER A 206 -17.44 -10.02 3.32
N ILE A 207 -18.16 -9.65 4.39
CA ILE A 207 -17.62 -8.85 5.49
C ILE A 207 -16.45 -9.60 6.15
N VAL A 208 -16.66 -10.85 6.56
CA VAL A 208 -15.62 -11.65 7.22
C VAL A 208 -14.43 -11.87 6.29
N LEU A 209 -14.68 -12.17 5.01
CA LEU A 209 -13.61 -12.38 4.03
C LEU A 209 -12.77 -11.10 3.80
N ILE A 210 -13.43 -9.95 3.69
CA ILE A 210 -12.76 -8.64 3.56
C ILE A 210 -11.92 -8.37 4.80
N LEU A 211 -12.45 -8.58 6.02
CA LEU A 211 -11.69 -8.38 7.26
C LEU A 211 -10.45 -9.28 7.35
N VAL A 212 -10.55 -10.53 6.85
CA VAL A 212 -9.39 -11.43 6.76
C VAL A 212 -8.35 -10.87 5.78
N VAL A 213 -8.77 -10.44 4.59
CA VAL A 213 -7.85 -9.83 3.60
C VAL A 213 -7.18 -8.59 4.17
N VAL A 214 -7.94 -7.70 4.82
CA VAL A 214 -7.45 -6.50 5.51
C VAL A 214 -6.38 -6.89 6.52
N ALA A 215 -6.68 -7.79 7.46
CA ALA A 215 -5.71 -8.20 8.48
C ALA A 215 -4.44 -8.80 7.86
N VAL A 216 -4.56 -9.64 6.84
CA VAL A 216 -3.39 -10.24 6.18
C VAL A 216 -2.51 -9.19 5.51
N VAL A 217 -3.12 -8.33 4.69
CA VAL A 217 -2.40 -7.34 3.88
C VAL A 217 -1.73 -6.29 4.76
N GLU A 218 -2.44 -5.78 5.77
CA GLU A 218 -1.93 -4.76 6.67
C GLU A 218 -0.80 -5.28 7.55
N GLU A 219 -0.93 -6.48 8.12
CA GLU A 219 0.13 -7.05 8.95
C GLU A 219 1.40 -7.32 8.15
N LEU A 220 1.27 -7.82 6.92
CA LEU A 220 2.42 -8.00 6.03
C LEU A 220 3.09 -6.67 5.67
N ALA A 221 2.31 -5.63 5.35
CA ALA A 221 2.84 -4.31 5.03
C ALA A 221 3.60 -3.69 6.22
N LYS A 222 3.06 -3.82 7.44
CA LYS A 222 3.68 -3.32 8.67
C LYS A 222 4.96 -4.05 9.06
N SER A 223 5.11 -5.34 8.73
CA SER A 223 6.19 -6.14 9.31
C SER A 223 7.27 -6.62 8.35
N LEU A 224 7.00 -6.74 7.05
CA LEU A 224 7.92 -7.40 6.12
C LEU A 224 9.26 -6.65 5.99
N HIS A 225 9.23 -5.32 5.93
CA HIS A 225 10.43 -4.49 5.86
C HIS A 225 11.24 -4.50 7.18
N ILE A 226 10.59 -4.69 8.34
CA ILE A 226 11.28 -4.90 9.62
C ILE A 226 11.99 -6.25 9.61
N TYR A 227 11.33 -7.32 9.16
CA TYR A 227 11.94 -8.63 9.01
C TYR A 227 13.14 -8.58 8.06
N ALA A 228 12.99 -7.92 6.92
CA ALA A 228 14.07 -7.70 5.97
C ALA A 228 15.25 -6.96 6.63
N GLY A 229 14.99 -5.94 7.45
CA GLY A 229 16.03 -5.23 8.20
C GLY A 229 16.78 -6.10 9.20
N TYR A 230 16.09 -7.03 9.89
CA TYR A 230 16.75 -8.01 10.77
C TYR A 230 17.57 -9.04 10.00
N THR A 231 17.07 -9.57 8.88
CA THR A 231 17.85 -10.53 8.06
C THR A 231 19.10 -9.91 7.46
N HIS A 232 19.09 -8.60 7.23
CA HIS A 232 20.23 -7.82 6.74
C HIS A 232 21.04 -7.12 7.85
N GLN A 233 20.82 -7.50 9.11
CA GLN A 233 21.55 -6.97 10.27
C GLN A 233 21.56 -5.43 10.37
N ARG A 234 20.50 -4.77 9.90
CA ARG A 234 20.34 -3.31 10.00
C ARG A 234 20.10 -2.86 11.43
N PHE A 235 19.48 -3.71 12.24
CA PHE A 235 19.09 -3.36 13.60
C PHE A 235 19.97 -4.06 14.65
N ALA A 236 20.14 -3.41 15.80
CA ALA A 236 20.66 -4.08 16.97
C ALA A 236 19.66 -5.14 17.47
N GLY A 237 20.19 -6.23 18.05
CA GLY A 237 19.37 -7.24 18.70
C GLY A 237 18.67 -6.72 19.96
N GLY A 238 17.69 -7.48 20.44
CA GLY A 238 17.00 -7.23 21.70
C GLY A 238 15.54 -6.81 21.55
N ARG A 239 14.72 -7.20 22.53
CA ARG A 239 13.26 -7.00 22.51
C ARG A 239 12.86 -5.52 22.49
N ARG A 240 13.57 -4.67 23.23
CA ARG A 240 13.30 -3.22 23.26
C ARG A 240 13.44 -2.59 21.88
N ARG A 241 14.46 -2.96 21.10
CA ARG A 241 14.65 -2.43 19.74
C ARG A 241 13.53 -2.90 18.82
N ALA A 242 13.15 -4.18 18.90
CA ALA A 242 12.04 -4.74 18.13
C ALA A 242 10.72 -4.03 18.41
N VAL A 243 10.38 -3.80 19.67
CA VAL A 243 9.18 -3.04 20.06
C VAL A 243 9.22 -1.62 19.51
N LEU A 244 10.34 -0.90 19.64
CA LEU A 244 10.44 0.47 19.13
C LEU A 244 10.33 0.55 17.60
N LEU A 245 10.83 -0.47 16.87
CA LEU A 245 10.61 -0.58 15.42
C LEU A 245 9.13 -0.87 15.09
N GLY A 246 8.50 -1.74 15.88
CA GLY A 246 7.06 -2.02 15.78
C GLY A 246 6.21 -0.77 16.05
N VAL A 247 6.53 0.01 17.08
CA VAL A 247 5.90 1.31 17.36
C VAL A 247 6.08 2.26 16.18
N ALA A 248 7.30 2.38 15.65
CA ALA A 248 7.56 3.25 14.50
C ALA A 248 6.76 2.85 13.26
N SER A 249 6.67 1.55 12.96
CA SER A 249 5.85 1.00 11.87
C SER A 249 4.36 1.22 12.13
N GLY A 250 3.84 0.88 13.31
CA GLY A 250 2.44 1.05 13.66
C GLY A 250 1.98 2.51 13.63
N VAL A 251 2.81 3.44 14.12
CA VAL A 251 2.56 4.89 14.00
C VAL A 251 2.59 5.34 12.54
N GLY A 252 3.59 4.90 11.77
CA GLY A 252 3.67 5.20 10.34
C GLY A 252 2.46 4.70 9.55
N PHE A 253 1.99 3.50 9.87
CA PHE A 253 0.77 2.92 9.31
C PHE A 253 -0.45 3.77 9.65
N PHE A 254 -0.68 4.03 10.94
CA PHE A 254 -1.83 4.80 11.41
C PHE A 254 -1.90 6.19 10.77
N LEU A 255 -0.78 6.92 10.75
CA LEU A 255 -0.75 8.27 10.16
C LEU A 255 -1.11 8.24 8.67
N ALA A 256 -0.57 7.29 7.92
CA ALA A 256 -0.81 7.19 6.50
C ALA A 256 -2.22 6.65 6.17
N GLU A 257 -2.74 5.72 6.98
CA GLU A 257 -4.13 5.27 6.92
C GLU A 257 -5.09 6.46 7.14
N LYS A 258 -4.89 7.27 8.19
CA LYS A 258 -5.77 8.44 8.43
C LYS A 258 -5.74 9.44 7.29
N ILE A 259 -4.59 9.67 6.66
CA ILE A 259 -4.51 10.50 5.46
C ILE A 259 -5.31 9.89 4.31
N ALA A 260 -5.21 8.57 4.10
CA ALA A 260 -6.00 7.87 3.09
C ALA A 260 -7.52 7.93 3.37
N LEU A 261 -7.94 7.86 4.63
CA LEU A 261 -9.35 8.00 5.04
C LEU A 261 -9.87 9.44 4.90
N LEU A 262 -9.04 10.45 5.18
CA LEU A 262 -9.42 11.85 4.95
C LEU A 262 -9.67 12.15 3.47
N ALA A 263 -8.95 11.48 2.55
CA ALA A 263 -9.21 11.57 1.12
C ALA A 263 -10.57 10.96 0.73
N GLN A 264 -11.13 10.05 1.54
CA GLN A 264 -12.46 9.43 1.31
C GLN A 264 -13.61 10.33 1.80
N LEU A 265 -13.40 11.10 2.88
CA LEU A 265 -14.38 12.05 3.41
C LEU A 265 -14.77 13.15 2.41
N VAL A 266 -13.89 13.42 1.43
CA VAL A 266 -14.11 14.42 0.38
C VAL A 266 -14.94 13.86 -0.79
N GLY A 267 -15.28 12.57 -0.81
CA GLY A 267 -15.78 11.94 -2.04
C GLY A 267 -16.94 10.95 -1.96
N LEU A 268 -17.12 10.12 -0.92
CA LEU A 268 -18.10 9.01 -1.01
C LEU A 268 -18.70 8.59 0.35
N PRO A 269 -20.01 8.79 0.58
CA PRO A 269 -20.73 8.27 1.75
C PRO A 269 -21.43 6.91 1.55
N GLU A 270 -21.41 6.29 0.36
CA GLU A 270 -22.37 5.20 0.03
C GLU A 270 -21.82 3.77 -0.08
N LEU A 271 -20.64 3.46 0.48
CA LEU A 271 -20.22 2.06 0.62
C LEU A 271 -20.36 1.62 2.06
N ALA A 272 -21.57 1.21 2.48
CA ALA A 272 -21.80 0.63 3.81
C ALA A 272 -20.86 -0.56 4.13
N VAL A 273 -20.37 -1.28 3.10
CA VAL A 273 -19.36 -2.36 3.22
C VAL A 273 -17.92 -1.82 3.26
N GLY A 274 -17.66 -0.69 2.59
CA GLY A 274 -16.39 0.04 2.69
C GLY A 274 -16.25 0.72 4.05
N GLU A 275 -17.35 1.22 4.62
CA GLU A 275 -17.43 1.76 5.97
C GLU A 275 -17.00 0.72 7.01
N ALA A 276 -17.51 -0.51 6.99
CA ALA A 276 -17.13 -1.53 7.95
C ALA A 276 -15.63 -1.97 7.85
N GLY A 277 -15.03 -1.89 6.67
CA GLY A 277 -13.62 -2.25 6.44
C GLY A 277 -12.62 -1.11 6.67
N LEU A 278 -13.08 0.15 6.62
CA LEU A 278 -12.23 1.35 6.65
C LEU A 278 -12.53 2.29 7.84
N GLN A 279 -13.72 2.21 8.44
CA GLN A 279 -14.04 2.92 9.67
C GLN A 279 -13.50 2.11 10.84
N GLY A 280 -12.31 2.49 11.32
CA GLY A 280 -11.75 2.01 12.58
C GLY A 280 -12.57 2.43 13.81
N GLY A 281 -13.84 1.99 13.90
CA GLY A 281 -14.71 2.06 15.06
C GLY A 281 -15.19 3.45 15.44
N ILE A 282 -16.33 3.87 14.89
CA ILE A 282 -17.10 4.98 15.46
C ILE A 282 -18.01 4.39 16.55
N ILE A 283 -17.66 4.60 17.81
CA ILE A 283 -18.51 4.19 18.95
C ILE A 283 -19.45 5.34 19.31
N PRO A 284 -20.77 5.13 19.34
CA PRO A 284 -21.72 6.14 19.80
C PRO A 284 -21.40 6.60 21.24
N GLY A 285 -21.19 7.89 21.45
CA GLY A 285 -20.79 8.43 22.76
C GLY A 285 -20.63 9.95 22.74
N PRO A 286 -20.17 10.55 23.86
CA PRO A 286 -19.81 11.97 23.90
C PRO A 286 -18.82 12.30 22.78
N PRO A 287 -18.95 13.45 22.07
CA PRO A 287 -18.16 13.75 20.87
C PRO A 287 -16.65 13.62 21.08
N VAL A 288 -16.16 14.03 22.25
CA VAL A 288 -14.75 13.94 22.62
C VAL A 288 -14.30 12.48 22.79
N LEU A 289 -15.12 11.63 23.39
CA LEU A 289 -14.80 10.22 23.62
C LEU A 289 -14.81 9.44 22.31
N THR A 290 -15.77 9.72 21.41
CA THR A 290 -15.84 9.09 20.08
C THR A 290 -14.62 9.45 19.23
N VAL A 291 -14.18 10.72 19.23
CA VAL A 291 -12.96 11.15 18.53
C VAL A 291 -11.71 10.51 19.15
N LEU A 292 -11.65 10.41 20.49
CA LEU A 292 -10.53 9.76 21.16
C LEU A 292 -10.44 8.27 20.80
N LEU A 293 -11.58 7.56 20.80
CA LEU A 293 -11.63 6.13 20.50
C LEU A 293 -11.28 5.85 19.02
N PHE A 294 -11.78 6.68 18.10
CA PHE A 294 -11.48 6.59 16.66
C PHE A 294 -9.99 6.76 16.33
N LEU A 295 -9.25 7.52 17.16
CA LEU A 295 -7.82 7.75 16.97
C LEU A 295 -6.97 6.76 17.78
N LEU A 296 -7.27 6.59 19.06
CA LEU A 296 -6.41 5.83 19.96
C LEU A 296 -6.56 4.32 19.80
N ALA A 297 -7.76 3.81 19.52
CA ALA A 297 -7.97 2.37 19.43
C ALA A 297 -7.30 1.75 18.18
N PRO A 298 -7.45 2.32 16.97
CA PRO A 298 -6.67 1.89 15.81
C PRO A 298 -5.18 2.08 16.01
N LEU A 299 -4.73 3.24 16.55
CA LEU A 299 -3.31 3.46 16.83
C LEU A 299 -2.73 2.39 17.75
N ALA A 300 -3.43 2.06 18.85
CA ALA A 300 -3.03 1.02 19.77
C ALA A 300 -2.95 -0.34 19.07
N LEU A 301 -3.96 -0.66 18.23
CA LEU A 301 -3.96 -1.88 17.45
C LEU A 301 -2.73 -1.98 16.55
N HIS A 302 -2.50 -1.00 15.67
CA HIS A 302 -1.40 -1.07 14.71
C HIS A 302 -0.04 -1.11 15.42
N VAL A 303 0.13 -0.38 16.53
CA VAL A 303 1.36 -0.42 17.33
C VAL A 303 1.56 -1.79 17.97
N VAL A 304 0.51 -2.38 18.55
CA VAL A 304 0.59 -3.69 19.20
C VAL A 304 0.89 -4.79 18.18
N THR A 305 0.14 -4.86 17.09
CA THR A 305 0.30 -5.92 16.09
C THR A 305 1.63 -5.81 15.34
N ALA A 306 2.07 -4.60 14.99
CA ALA A 306 3.40 -4.38 14.43
C ALA A 306 4.52 -4.76 15.41
N SER A 307 4.34 -4.48 16.71
CA SER A 307 5.30 -4.88 17.76
C SER A 307 5.39 -6.39 17.94
N ILE A 308 4.26 -7.11 17.89
CA ILE A 308 4.24 -8.58 17.94
C ILE A 308 5.06 -9.15 16.77
N SER A 309 4.79 -8.68 15.55
CA SER A 309 5.49 -9.11 14.34
C SER A 309 6.98 -8.75 14.38
N ALA A 310 7.35 -7.55 14.86
CA ALA A 310 8.73 -7.11 14.99
C ALA A 310 9.51 -7.93 16.03
N ILE A 311 8.89 -8.31 17.15
CA ILE A 311 9.49 -9.21 18.13
C ILE A 311 9.75 -10.59 17.50
N GLY A 312 8.78 -11.11 16.73
CA GLY A 312 8.96 -12.34 15.96
C GLY A 312 10.14 -12.23 14.98
N ALA A 313 10.18 -11.15 14.20
CA ALA A 313 11.24 -10.85 13.25
C ALA A 313 12.64 -10.84 13.89
N SER A 314 12.77 -10.29 15.09
CA SER A 314 14.05 -10.23 15.82
C SER A 314 14.62 -11.59 16.24
N ARG A 315 13.81 -12.66 16.18
CA ARG A 315 14.17 -14.03 16.61
C ARG A 315 14.33 -15.00 15.43
N GLY A 316 14.20 -14.52 14.19
CA GLY A 316 14.39 -15.30 12.97
C GLY A 316 13.09 -15.77 12.32
N LYS A 317 13.21 -16.49 11.20
CA LYS A 317 12.11 -16.77 10.26
C LYS A 317 10.90 -17.46 10.88
N ARG A 318 11.08 -18.53 11.67
CA ARG A 318 9.95 -19.27 12.27
C ARG A 318 9.19 -18.41 13.28
N ALA A 319 9.92 -17.68 14.11
CA ALA A 319 9.34 -16.75 15.08
C ALA A 319 8.64 -15.57 14.39
N TYR A 320 9.15 -15.10 13.25
CA TYR A 320 8.49 -14.09 12.43
C TYR A 320 7.14 -14.57 11.91
N VAL A 321 7.07 -15.77 11.32
CA VAL A 321 5.81 -16.33 10.80
C VAL A 321 4.79 -16.52 11.94
N ALA A 322 5.22 -17.03 13.09
CA ALA A 322 4.35 -17.15 14.26
C ALA A 322 3.89 -15.78 14.79
N GLY A 323 4.80 -14.78 14.82
CA GLY A 323 4.50 -13.42 15.25
C GLY A 323 3.49 -12.73 14.34
N VAL A 324 3.70 -12.77 13.02
CA VAL A 324 2.76 -12.16 12.07
C VAL A 324 1.41 -12.89 12.07
N GLY A 325 1.40 -14.22 12.22
CA GLY A 325 0.17 -14.99 12.35
C GLY A 325 -0.63 -14.58 13.60
N LEU A 326 0.04 -14.43 14.74
CA LEU A 326 -0.61 -13.93 15.96
C LEU A 326 -1.12 -12.49 15.78
N ALA A 327 -0.32 -11.62 15.15
CA ALA A 327 -0.71 -10.25 14.84
C ALA A 327 -1.97 -10.19 13.96
N MET A 328 -2.07 -11.04 12.93
CA MET A 328 -3.24 -11.15 12.07
C MET A 328 -4.49 -11.59 12.85
N VAL A 329 -4.36 -12.56 13.77
CA VAL A 329 -5.48 -13.01 14.62
C VAL A 329 -5.94 -11.89 15.56
N VAL A 330 -5.01 -11.20 16.22
CA VAL A 330 -5.32 -10.06 17.10
C VAL A 330 -6.03 -8.94 16.32
N HIS A 331 -5.53 -8.64 15.13
CA HIS A 331 -6.12 -7.65 14.24
C HIS A 331 -7.53 -8.04 13.80
N LEU A 332 -7.69 -9.24 13.26
CA LEU A 332 -9.00 -9.75 12.83
C LEU A 332 -10.01 -9.76 13.98
N ALA A 333 -9.60 -10.21 15.18
CA ALA A 333 -10.46 -10.22 16.35
C ALA A 333 -10.90 -8.81 16.76
N TYR A 334 -9.99 -7.83 16.71
CA TYR A 334 -10.34 -6.44 16.96
C TYR A 334 -11.34 -5.92 15.92
N ASN A 335 -11.05 -6.08 14.61
CA ASN A 335 -11.93 -5.59 13.55
C ASN A 335 -13.32 -6.24 13.64
N LEU A 336 -13.38 -7.54 13.87
CA LEU A 336 -14.65 -8.26 14.02
C LEU A 336 -15.42 -7.76 15.25
N THR A 337 -14.74 -7.50 16.37
CA THR A 337 -15.36 -6.92 17.57
C THR A 337 -15.93 -5.55 17.26
N VAL A 338 -15.18 -4.68 16.57
CA VAL A 338 -15.66 -3.36 16.17
C VAL A 338 -16.90 -3.48 15.29
N VAL A 339 -16.86 -4.31 14.25
CA VAL A 339 -18.00 -4.50 13.35
C VAL A 339 -19.23 -5.00 14.11
N VAL A 340 -19.11 -6.07 14.91
CA VAL A 340 -20.25 -6.63 15.66
C VAL A 340 -20.80 -5.68 16.74
N SER A 341 -19.97 -4.77 17.25
CA SER A 341 -20.38 -3.83 18.31
C SER A 341 -21.02 -2.55 17.77
N VAL A 342 -20.81 -2.23 16.49
CA VAL A 342 -21.16 -0.93 15.87
C VAL A 342 -22.18 -1.09 14.73
N VAL A 343 -22.14 -2.21 14.00
CA VAL A 343 -23.05 -2.58 12.89
C VAL A 343 -24.10 -3.56 13.38
#